data_AF-A0A1W1XJ36-F1
#
_entry.id   AF-A0A1W1XJ36-F1
#
_cell.length_a   1.000
_cell.length_b   1.000
_cell.length_c   1.000
_cell.angle_alpha   90.00
_cell.angle_beta   90.00
_cell.angle_gamma   90.00
#
_symmetry.space_group_name_H-M   'P 1'
#
loop_
_entity.id
_entity.type
_entity.pdbx_description
1 polymer ?
#
loop_
_entity_poly.entity_id
_entity_poly.type
_entity_poly.pdbx_seq_one_letter_code
_entity_poly.pdbx_strand_id
1 'polypeptide(L)'
;MIKDGQKIELGDTIVTIVETPGHTPGCVSLIFSVKENETNYNAVLWGGTGAPSDLEGKLYYRKSIDYFEKYAHIEHATVEITAHLFCENGYSKLETVRNRKDNETNPFLIGEDGIKNYFDNLRKQIDYMIEKQKNKSGEN
;
A
#
# COMPACT_ATOMS: atom_id res chain seq x y z
N MET A 1 -4.15 -21.94 -6.08
CA MET A 1 -4.92 -20.83 -5.47
C MET A 1 -4.06 -20.22 -4.39
N ILE A 2 -3.93 -18.89 -4.38
CA ILE A 2 -3.21 -18.15 -3.32
C ILE A 2 -4.09 -18.03 -2.08
N LYS A 3 -3.49 -17.86 -0.90
CA LYS A 3 -4.21 -17.72 0.39
C LYS A 3 -3.73 -16.48 1.15
N ASP A 4 -4.61 -15.89 1.95
CA ASP A 4 -4.22 -14.83 2.89
C ASP A 4 -3.04 -15.25 3.80
N GLY A 5 -2.12 -14.31 4.00
CA GLY A 5 -0.89 -14.49 4.78
C GLY A 5 0.13 -15.45 4.15
N GLN A 6 -0.12 -15.96 2.94
CA GLN A 6 0.79 -16.90 2.28
C GLN A 6 2.12 -16.23 1.99
N LYS A 7 3.21 -16.92 2.36
CA LYS A 7 4.57 -16.58 1.93
C LYS A 7 4.95 -17.43 0.72
N ILE A 8 5.43 -16.79 -0.33
CA ILE A 8 5.98 -17.45 -1.51
C ILE A 8 7.49 -17.16 -1.54
N GLU A 9 8.29 -18.21 -1.58
CA GLU A 9 9.74 -18.13 -1.65
C GLU A 9 10.20 -18.30 -3.10
N LEU A 10 11.04 -17.39 -3.57
CA LEU A 10 11.61 -17.34 -4.91
C LEU A 10 13.13 -17.14 -4.78
N GLY A 11 13.86 -18.25 -4.61
CA GLY A 11 15.27 -18.17 -4.19
C GLY A 11 15.36 -17.51 -2.81
N ASP A 12 16.11 -16.42 -2.71
CA ASP A 12 16.31 -15.68 -1.46
C ASP A 12 15.24 -14.60 -1.21
N THR A 13 14.29 -14.42 -2.12
CA THR A 13 13.20 -13.45 -1.96
C THR A 13 11.95 -14.11 -1.40
N ILE A 14 11.39 -13.50 -0.36
CA ILE A 14 10.10 -13.88 0.21
C ILE A 14 9.07 -12.81 -0.17
N VAL A 15 7.94 -13.26 -0.72
CA VAL A 15 6.77 -12.42 -0.98
C VAL A 15 5.64 -12.86 -0.06
N THR A 16 5.25 -11.98 0.87
CA THR A 16 4.05 -12.13 1.70
C THR A 16 2.85 -11.59 0.94
N ILE A 17 1.86 -12.44 0.70
CA ILE A 17 0.57 -12.08 0.10
C ILE A 17 -0.44 -11.85 1.21
N VAL A 18 -1.10 -10.69 1.18
CA VAL A 18 -2.17 -10.35 2.12
C VAL A 18 -3.43 -10.07 1.34
N GLU A 19 -4.54 -10.73 1.71
CA GLU A 19 -5.84 -10.44 1.11
C GLU A 19 -6.34 -9.07 1.56
N THR A 20 -6.63 -8.21 0.59
CA THR A 20 -7.05 -6.82 0.83
C THR A 20 -8.29 -6.49 0.00
N PRO A 21 -9.43 -7.17 0.25
CA PRO A 21 -10.64 -6.96 -0.51
C PRO A 21 -11.18 -5.53 -0.35
N GLY A 22 -11.97 -5.11 -1.33
CA GLY A 22 -12.52 -3.77 -1.40
C GLY A 22 -12.50 -3.30 -2.83
N HIS A 23 -11.33 -2.89 -3.33
CA HIS A 23 -11.14 -2.46 -4.72
C HIS A 23 -11.71 -3.48 -5.72
N THR A 24 -11.40 -4.75 -5.47
CA THR A 24 -12.09 -5.91 -6.03
C THR A 24 -12.22 -6.97 -4.92
N PRO A 25 -13.11 -7.98 -5.07
CA PRO A 25 -13.22 -9.06 -4.07
C PRO A 25 -11.95 -9.89 -3.90
N GLY A 26 -11.15 -10.05 -4.97
CA GLY A 26 -9.92 -10.84 -4.98
C GLY A 26 -8.63 -10.00 -4.91
N CYS A 27 -8.73 -8.74 -4.50
CA CYS A 27 -7.57 -7.86 -4.41
C CYS A 27 -6.60 -8.36 -3.32
N VAL A 28 -5.31 -8.36 -3.65
CA VAL A 28 -4.23 -8.72 -2.72
C VAL A 28 -3.18 -7.63 -2.71
N SER A 29 -2.57 -7.40 -1.56
CA SER A 29 -1.42 -6.53 -1.38
C SER A 29 -0.19 -7.35 -1.02
N LEU A 30 0.98 -6.84 -1.37
CA LEU A 30 2.23 -7.61 -1.29
C LEU A 30 3.23 -6.92 -0.38
N ILE A 31 3.96 -7.72 0.40
CA ILE A 31 5.18 -7.27 1.06
C ILE A 31 6.31 -8.15 0.58
N PHE A 32 7.43 -7.54 0.19
CA PHE A 32 8.59 -8.28 -0.30
C PHE A 32 9.88 -7.52 -0.03
N SER A 33 10.97 -8.29 0.10
CA SER A 33 12.29 -7.71 0.30
C SER A 33 12.83 -7.10 -0.99
N VAL A 34 13.44 -5.92 -0.87
CA VAL A 34 14.14 -5.20 -1.93
C VAL A 34 15.54 -4.86 -1.44
N LYS A 35 16.49 -4.71 -2.36
CA LYS A 35 17.89 -4.40 -2.05
C LYS A 35 18.29 -3.10 -2.73
N GLU A 36 18.85 -2.17 -1.97
CA GLU A 36 19.56 -1.01 -2.50
C GLU A 36 21.00 -1.02 -1.96
N ASN A 37 21.97 -1.04 -2.87
CA ASN A 37 23.39 -1.29 -2.56
C ASN A 37 23.52 -2.60 -1.76
N GLU A 38 24.13 -2.58 -0.57
CA GLU A 38 24.27 -3.76 0.30
C GLU A 38 23.19 -3.86 1.40
N THR A 39 22.18 -2.98 1.38
CA THR A 39 21.14 -2.93 2.40
C THR A 39 19.82 -3.51 1.88
N ASN A 40 19.24 -4.41 2.66
CA ASN A 40 17.90 -4.96 2.42
C ASN A 40 16.84 -4.11 3.13
N TYR A 41 15.71 -3.93 2.46
CA TYR A 41 14.52 -3.24 2.96
C TYR A 41 13.28 -4.08 2.64
N ASN A 42 12.17 -3.82 3.31
CA ASN A 42 10.88 -4.40 2.95
C ASN A 42 9.98 -3.34 2.33
N ALA A 43 9.43 -3.68 1.16
CA ALA A 43 8.53 -2.84 0.39
C ALA A 43 7.09 -3.29 0.56
N VAL A 44 6.17 -2.34 0.70
CA VAL A 44 4.73 -2.59 0.55
C VAL A 44 4.29 -2.21 -0.86
N LEU A 45 3.39 -3.02 -1.41
CA LEU A 45 2.62 -2.71 -2.61
C LEU A 45 1.14 -2.85 -2.29
N TRP A 46 0.43 -1.72 -2.25
CA TRP A 46 -1.01 -1.70 -2.06
C TRP A 46 -1.73 -2.10 -3.35
N GLY A 47 -2.51 -3.17 -3.27
CA GLY A 47 -3.01 -3.90 -4.44
C GLY A 47 -4.11 -3.22 -5.26
N GLY A 48 -4.78 -2.21 -4.73
CA GLY A 48 -5.89 -1.57 -5.42
C GLY A 48 -6.20 -0.19 -4.87
N THR A 49 -5.96 0.86 -5.64
CA THR A 49 -6.10 2.25 -5.19
C THR A 49 -7.51 2.82 -5.42
N GLY A 50 -8.34 2.17 -6.23
CA GLY A 50 -9.70 2.62 -6.51
C GLY A 50 -10.69 2.27 -5.40
N ALA A 51 -11.27 3.28 -4.75
CA ALA A 51 -12.33 3.06 -3.76
C ALA A 51 -13.60 2.48 -4.40
N PRO A 52 -14.29 1.53 -3.74
CA PRO A 52 -15.55 0.97 -4.24
C PRO A 52 -16.68 2.00 -4.32
N SER A 53 -17.65 1.79 -5.19
CA SER A 53 -18.77 2.72 -5.40
C SER A 53 -19.85 2.59 -4.33
N ASP A 54 -20.11 1.39 -3.82
CA ASP A 54 -21.06 1.12 -2.76
C ASP A 54 -20.45 1.29 -1.36
N LEU A 55 -21.29 1.38 -0.33
CA LEU A 55 -20.86 1.62 1.05
C LEU A 55 -20.19 0.38 1.67
N GLU A 56 -20.69 -0.81 1.36
CA GLU A 56 -20.18 -2.06 1.93
C GLU A 56 -18.74 -2.31 1.48
N GLY A 57 -18.46 -2.17 0.18
CA GLY A 57 -17.14 -2.25 -0.40
C GLY A 57 -16.16 -1.24 0.21
N LYS A 58 -16.60 0.01 0.46
CA LYS A 58 -15.76 1.01 1.14
C LYS A 58 -15.41 0.60 2.57
N LEU A 59 -16.35 0.01 3.31
CA LEU A 59 -16.09 -0.49 4.66
C LEU A 59 -15.11 -1.68 4.65
N TYR A 60 -15.19 -2.57 3.65
CA TYR A 60 -14.18 -3.61 3.45
C TYR A 60 -12.81 -3.02 3.12
N TYR A 61 -12.75 -2.10 2.16
CA TYR A 61 -11.50 -1.41 1.79
C TYR A 61 -10.83 -0.76 3.01
N ARG A 62 -11.63 -0.08 3.86
CA ARG A 62 -11.16 0.55 5.09
C ARG A 62 -10.59 -0.44 6.11
N LYS A 63 -11.19 -1.63 6.23
CA LYS A 63 -10.66 -2.72 7.08
C LYS A 63 -9.38 -3.31 6.49
N SER A 64 -9.32 -3.46 5.17
CA SER A 64 -8.15 -3.99 4.46
C SER A 64 -6.92 -3.09 4.63
N ILE A 65 -7.10 -1.77 4.71
CA ILE A 65 -6.00 -0.85 5.06
C ILE A 65 -5.41 -1.19 6.43
N ASP A 66 -6.24 -1.26 7.48
CA ASP A 66 -5.75 -1.59 8.84
C ASP A 66 -5.13 -2.98 8.91
N TYR A 67 -5.67 -3.93 8.14
CA TYR A 67 -5.17 -5.29 8.11
C TYR A 67 -3.77 -5.34 7.49
N PHE A 68 -3.59 -4.70 6.34
CA PHE A 68 -2.31 -4.69 5.64
C PHE A 68 -1.26 -3.85 6.37
N GLU A 69 -1.64 -2.73 6.99
CA GLU A 69 -0.74 -1.91 7.82
C GLU A 69 -0.12 -2.72 8.97
N LYS A 70 -0.86 -3.67 9.56
CA LYS A 70 -0.30 -4.58 10.58
C LYS A 70 0.83 -5.45 10.04
N TYR A 71 0.67 -6.00 8.84
CA TYR A 71 1.72 -6.80 8.20
C TYR A 71 2.92 -5.92 7.84
N ALA A 72 2.68 -4.72 7.32
CA ALA A 72 3.74 -3.74 7.02
C ALA A 72 4.58 -3.42 8.27
N HIS A 73 3.92 -3.22 9.42
CA HIS A 73 4.60 -2.99 10.69
C HIS A 73 5.36 -4.23 11.19
N ILE A 74 4.76 -5.42 11.16
CA ILE A 74 5.42 -6.68 11.57
C ILE A 74 6.66 -6.94 10.73
N GLU A 75 6.62 -6.63 9.44
CA GLU A 75 7.73 -6.83 8.52
C GLU A 75 8.66 -5.61 8.40
N HIS A 76 8.54 -4.60 9.28
CA HIS A 76 9.42 -3.42 9.28
C HIS A 76 9.55 -2.76 7.89
N ALA A 77 8.42 -2.62 7.19
CA ALA A 77 8.41 -2.04 5.87
C ALA A 77 8.82 -0.57 5.94
N THR A 78 9.63 -0.15 4.96
CA THR A 78 10.17 1.21 4.87
C THR A 78 10.10 1.76 3.46
N VAL A 79 9.71 0.93 2.49
CA VAL A 79 9.60 1.29 1.08
C VAL A 79 8.14 1.22 0.63
N GLU A 80 7.65 2.26 -0.02
CA GLU A 80 6.33 2.27 -0.65
C GLU A 80 6.47 2.14 -2.16
N ILE A 81 5.74 1.20 -2.75
CA ILE A 81 5.61 1.03 -4.20
C ILE A 81 4.13 1.00 -4.56
N THR A 82 3.79 1.60 -5.69
CA THR A 82 2.43 1.64 -6.21
C THR A 82 2.33 0.97 -7.58
N ALA A 83 1.21 0.29 -7.83
CA ALA A 83 0.87 -0.20 -9.17
C ALA A 83 0.53 0.95 -10.15
N HIS A 84 0.25 2.16 -9.64
CA HIS A 84 -0.21 3.30 -10.42
C HIS A 84 0.65 4.53 -10.16
N LEU A 85 1.55 4.86 -11.07
CA LEU A 85 2.55 5.94 -10.92
C LEU A 85 1.98 7.35 -10.79
N PHE A 86 0.69 7.56 -11.08
CA PHE A 86 0.03 8.83 -10.82
C PHE A 86 -0.29 9.05 -9.32
N CYS A 87 -0.32 7.97 -8.53
CA CYS A 87 -0.41 8.02 -7.08
C CYS A 87 0.97 8.27 -6.45
N GLU A 88 0.98 8.75 -5.20
CA GLU A 88 2.18 8.87 -4.36
C GLU A 88 3.39 9.57 -5.03
N ASN A 89 3.11 10.50 -5.95
CA ASN A 89 4.10 11.20 -6.76
C ASN A 89 5.05 10.25 -7.54
N GLY A 90 4.58 9.05 -7.93
CA GLY A 90 5.40 8.00 -8.53
C GLY A 90 6.23 8.46 -9.74
N TYR A 91 5.66 9.23 -10.66
CA TYR A 91 6.42 9.81 -11.78
C TYR A 91 7.57 10.72 -11.33
N SER A 92 7.35 11.55 -10.32
CA SER A 92 8.39 12.42 -9.78
C SER A 92 9.45 11.62 -9.03
N LYS A 93 9.07 10.59 -8.26
CA LYS A 93 10.03 9.69 -7.59
C LYS A 93 10.94 8.99 -8.61
N LEU A 94 10.38 8.52 -9.73
CA LEU A 94 11.17 7.91 -10.81
C LEU A 94 12.15 8.88 -11.44
N GLU A 95 11.73 10.11 -11.71
CA GLU A 95 12.61 11.14 -12.27
C GLU A 95 13.72 11.52 -11.27
N THR A 96 13.40 11.60 -9.97
CA THR A 96 14.40 11.79 -8.92
C THR A 96 15.40 10.64 -8.93
N VAL A 97 14.97 9.36 -8.95
CA VAL A 97 15.88 8.20 -9.01
C VAL A 97 16.78 8.25 -10.24
N ARG A 98 16.24 8.63 -11.40
CA ARG A 98 17.02 8.72 -12.66
C ARG A 98 18.16 9.74 -12.60
N ASN A 99 17.96 10.84 -11.87
CA ASN A 99 18.93 11.93 -11.77
C ASN A 99 19.68 11.94 -10.43
N ARG A 100 19.45 10.92 -9.59
CA ARG A 100 19.97 10.83 -8.23
C ARG A 100 21.49 10.66 -8.24
N LYS A 101 22.18 11.36 -7.32
CA LYS A 101 23.62 11.14 -7.04
C LYS A 101 23.80 10.06 -5.96
N ASP A 102 24.98 9.45 -5.92
CA ASP A 102 25.27 8.28 -5.06
C ASP A 102 24.96 8.47 -3.55
N ASN A 103 24.94 9.71 -3.07
CA ASN A 103 24.70 10.07 -1.66
C ASN A 103 23.30 10.63 -1.37
N GLU A 104 22.42 10.69 -2.36
CA GLU A 104 21.05 11.17 -2.19
C GLU A 104 20.11 10.01 -1.80
N THR A 105 19.19 10.28 -0.87
CA THR A 105 18.23 9.28 -0.39
C THR A 105 17.31 8.83 -1.52
N ASN A 106 17.03 7.53 -1.58
CA ASN A 106 16.05 6.99 -2.50
C ASN A 106 14.64 7.50 -2.13
N PRO A 107 13.90 8.18 -3.03
CA PRO A 107 12.59 8.73 -2.71
C PRO A 107 11.49 7.68 -2.47
N PHE A 108 11.75 6.41 -2.78
CA PHE A 108 10.86 5.30 -2.42
C PHE A 108 11.09 4.80 -0.99
N LEU A 109 12.25 5.06 -0.40
CA LEU A 109 12.55 4.76 1.00
C LEU A 109 11.99 5.88 1.88
N ILE A 110 10.81 5.67 2.43
CA ILE A 110 10.08 6.66 3.23
C ILE A 110 10.15 6.39 4.74
N GLY A 111 10.76 5.26 5.15
CA GLY A 111 10.89 4.87 6.55
C GLY A 111 9.56 4.40 7.17
N GLU A 112 9.61 3.84 8.38
CA GLU A 112 8.41 3.32 9.05
C GLU A 112 7.37 4.42 9.31
N ASP A 113 7.82 5.63 9.70
CA ASP A 113 6.94 6.79 9.87
C ASP A 113 6.28 7.21 8.54
N GLY A 114 7.01 7.12 7.42
CA GLY A 114 6.47 7.38 6.09
C GLY A 114 5.40 6.35 5.70
N ILE A 115 5.65 5.07 5.99
CA ILE A 115 4.67 3.99 5.77
C ILE A 115 3.41 4.22 6.61
N LYS A 116 3.56 4.57 7.89
CA LYS A 116 2.43 4.93 8.74
C LYS A 116 1.63 6.10 8.15
N ASN A 117 2.31 7.17 7.73
CA ASN A 117 1.66 8.33 7.12
C ASN A 117 0.95 7.98 5.81
N TYR A 118 1.51 7.09 5.00
CA TYR A 118 0.88 6.56 3.79
C TYR A 118 -0.46 5.89 4.11
N PHE A 119 -0.49 4.97 5.07
CA PHE A 119 -1.73 4.31 5.50
C PHE A 119 -2.73 5.27 6.15
N ASP A 120 -2.26 6.22 6.97
CA ASP A 120 -3.10 7.29 7.53
C ASP A 120 -3.80 8.09 6.42
N ASN A 121 -3.12 8.38 5.31
CA ASN A 121 -3.71 9.10 4.18
C ASN A 121 -4.75 8.26 3.43
N LEU A 122 -4.48 6.97 3.19
CA LEU A 122 -5.46 6.05 2.61
C LEU A 122 -6.73 5.98 3.49
N ARG A 123 -6.58 5.88 4.81
CA ARG A 123 -7.69 5.88 5.77
C ARG A 123 -8.51 7.16 5.69
N LYS A 124 -7.87 8.33 5.76
CA LYS A 124 -8.55 9.64 5.66
C LYS A 124 -9.38 9.75 4.39
N GLN A 125 -8.83 9.30 3.25
CA GLN A 125 -9.54 9.37 1.97
C GLN A 125 -10.80 8.50 1.97
N ILE A 126 -10.70 7.23 2.38
CA ILE A 126 -11.85 6.33 2.35
C ILE A 126 -12.90 6.71 3.43
N ASP A 127 -12.46 7.18 4.60
CA ASP A 127 -13.35 7.62 5.68
C ASP A 127 -14.20 8.83 5.22
N TYR A 128 -13.57 9.81 4.57
CA TYR A 128 -14.29 10.93 3.94
C TYR A 128 -15.33 10.45 2.91
N MET A 129 -15.00 9.47 2.07
CA MET A 129 -15.94 8.94 1.07
C MET A 129 -17.12 8.20 1.72
N ILE A 130 -16.88 7.47 2.81
CA ILE A 130 -17.90 6.78 3.59
C ILE A 130 -18.88 7.79 4.20
N GLU A 131 -18.36 8.82 4.88
CA GLU A 131 -19.18 9.86 5.51
C GLU A 131 -20.03 10.61 4.47
N LYS A 132 -19.41 11.01 3.35
CA LYS A 132 -20.11 11.68 2.25
C LYS A 132 -21.24 10.82 1.67
N GLN A 133 -21.04 9.50 1.56
CA GLN A 133 -22.08 8.61 1.04
C GLN A 133 -23.23 8.42 2.03
N LYS A 134 -22.94 8.26 3.32
CA LYS A 134 -23.97 8.15 4.37
C LYS A 134 -24.85 9.39 4.43
N ASN A 135 -24.27 10.58 4.33
CA ASN A 135 -25.02 11.83 4.38
C ASN A 135 -25.97 11.98 3.18
N LYS A 136 -25.55 11.59 1.97
CA LYS A 136 -26.43 11.58 0.78
C LYS A 136 -27.60 10.60 0.90
N SER A 137 -27.41 9.48 1.59
CA SER A 137 -28.47 8.48 1.78
C SER A 137 -29.49 8.88 2.85
N GLY A 138 -29.16 9.82 3.74
CA GLY A 138 -30.06 10.34 4.77
C GLY A 138 -30.91 11.55 4.36
N GLU A 139 -30.70 12.07 3.14
CA GLU A 139 -31.44 13.21 2.57
C GLU A 139 -32.67 12.79 1.72
N ASN A 140 -33.00 11.49 1.67
CA ASN A 140 -34.16 10.93 0.95
C ASN A 140 -35.23 10.37 1.90
#